data_AF-A0A9D2GTA6-F1
#
_entry.id   AF-A0A9D2GTA6-F1
#
_cell.length_a   1.000
_cell.length_b   1.000
_cell.length_c   1.000
_cell.angle_alpha   90.00
_cell.angle_beta   90.00
_cell.angle_gamma   90.00
#
_symmetry.space_group_name_H-M   'P 1'
#
loop_
_entity.id
_entity.type
_entity.pdbx_description
1 polymer ?
#
loop_
_entity_poly.entity_id
_entity_poly.type
_entity_poly.pdbx_seq_one_letter_code
_entity_poly.pdbx_strand_id
1 'polypeptide(L)'
;MKADDIITYCIDNYGYVECINLPYGQELQYCQGGINVFFLSILEFDTEDDTFSSLNQPDKYRLSLCLSKEEYNKLFSRQCPYDAKYVCSKGCDFAAKNIIMPHPVKANEFYIQCISPDKEIFEKILKELISLSYKRARQEYLNRR
;
A
#
# COMPACT_ATOMS: atom_id res chain seq x y z
N MET A 1 -0.95 5.27 13.43
CA MET A 1 -2.06 4.29 13.53
C MET A 1 -1.44 2.90 13.62
N LYS A 2 -2.09 1.91 14.24
CA LYS A 2 -1.52 0.56 14.28
C LYS A 2 -1.76 -0.15 12.95
N ALA A 3 -0.87 -1.09 12.61
CA ALA A 3 -1.04 -1.98 11.46
C ALA A 3 -2.40 -2.68 11.47
N ASP A 4 -2.77 -3.26 12.62
CA ASP A 4 -4.03 -3.98 12.81
C ASP A 4 -5.27 -3.12 12.56
N ASP A 5 -5.23 -1.82 12.87
CA ASP A 5 -6.35 -0.91 12.62
C ASP A 5 -6.64 -0.79 11.11
N ILE A 6 -5.58 -0.80 10.28
CA ILE A 6 -5.68 -0.70 8.82
C ILE A 6 -6.19 -2.01 8.23
N ILE A 7 -5.69 -3.15 8.70
CA ILE A 7 -6.14 -4.48 8.27
C ILE A 7 -7.62 -4.65 8.60
N THR A 8 -8.01 -4.31 9.83
CA THR A 8 -9.41 -4.36 10.30
C THR A 8 -10.29 -3.47 9.43
N TYR A 9 -9.87 -2.22 9.16
CA TYR A 9 -10.58 -1.33 8.24
C TYR A 9 -10.81 -1.99 6.87
N CYS A 10 -9.80 -2.63 6.29
CA CYS A 10 -9.95 -3.27 4.98
C CYS A 10 -10.94 -4.45 5.02
N ILE A 11 -10.88 -5.29 6.04
CA ILE A 11 -11.78 -6.44 6.21
C ILE A 11 -13.23 -5.98 6.41
N ASP A 12 -13.44 -4.92 7.19
CA ASP A 12 -14.79 -4.42 7.51
C ASP A 12 -15.45 -3.69 6.34
N ASN A 13 -14.66 -3.08 5.44
CA ASN A 13 -15.18 -2.17 4.41
C ASN A 13 -15.16 -2.75 2.99
N TYR A 14 -14.44 -3.85 2.75
CA TYR A 14 -14.34 -4.47 1.43
C TYR A 14 -14.76 -5.95 1.49
N GLY A 15 -15.51 -6.39 0.48
CA GLY A 15 -15.90 -7.80 0.35
C GLY A 15 -14.76 -8.67 -0.19
N TYR A 16 -14.82 -9.98 0.02
CA TYR A 16 -13.88 -10.94 -0.57
C TYR A 16 -12.41 -10.65 -0.23
N VAL A 17 -12.14 -10.10 0.97
CA VAL A 17 -10.78 -9.86 1.45
C VAL A 17 -10.27 -11.08 2.20
N GLU A 18 -9.14 -11.62 1.78
CA GLU A 18 -8.35 -12.58 2.56
C GLU A 18 -7.08 -11.92 3.07
N CYS A 19 -6.75 -12.17 4.34
CA CYS A 19 -5.51 -11.74 4.98
C CYS A 19 -4.60 -12.94 5.16
N ILE A 20 -3.41 -12.88 4.56
CA ILE A 20 -2.39 -13.93 4.57
C ILE A 20 -1.25 -13.46 5.49
N ASN A 21 -0.85 -14.32 6.42
CA ASN A 21 0.33 -14.08 7.25
C ASN A 21 1.59 -14.48 6.48
N LEU A 22 2.54 -13.57 6.40
CA LEU A 22 3.87 -13.75 5.85
C LEU A 22 4.89 -13.77 6.99
N PRO A 23 6.10 -14.30 6.78
CA PRO A 23 7.17 -14.23 7.79
C PRO A 23 7.51 -12.81 8.26
N TYR A 24 7.22 -11.80 7.43
CA TYR A 24 7.62 -10.41 7.62
C TYR A 24 6.43 -9.44 7.83
N GLY A 25 5.20 -9.95 7.94
CA GLY A 25 3.98 -9.14 8.08
C GLY A 25 2.74 -9.81 7.51
N GLN A 26 1.85 -9.03 6.91
CA GLN A 26 0.60 -9.51 6.33
C GLN A 26 0.37 -8.99 4.92
N GLU A 27 -0.34 -9.78 4.13
CA GLU A 27 -0.78 -9.43 2.79
C GLU A 27 -2.30 -9.59 2.67
N LEU A 28 -2.95 -8.61 2.06
CA LEU A 28 -4.37 -8.59 1.80
C LEU A 28 -4.64 -8.74 0.30
N GLN A 29 -5.53 -9.68 -0.01
CA GLN A 29 -5.87 -10.06 -1.38
C GLN A 29 -7.38 -10.02 -1.59
N TYR A 30 -7.81 -9.70 -2.81
CA TYR A 30 -9.15 -10.02 -3.29
C TYR A 30 -9.19 -11.51 -3.64
N CYS A 31 -10.02 -12.29 -2.95
CA CYS A 31 -10.18 -13.73 -3.16
C CYS A 31 -11.63 -14.07 -3.50
N GLN A 32 -11.85 -14.59 -4.71
CA GLN A 32 -13.15 -15.16 -5.07
C GLN A 32 -12.98 -16.33 -6.03
N GLY A 33 -13.64 -17.46 -5.76
CA GLY A 33 -13.62 -18.62 -6.64
C GLY A 33 -12.22 -19.23 -6.86
N GLY A 34 -11.35 -19.15 -5.84
CA GLY A 34 -9.99 -19.68 -5.89
C GLY A 34 -8.97 -18.81 -6.64
N ILE A 35 -9.38 -17.63 -7.13
CA ILE A 35 -8.48 -16.65 -7.75
C ILE A 35 -8.17 -15.57 -6.73
N ASN A 36 -6.88 -15.37 -6.50
CA ASN A 36 -6.33 -14.40 -5.56
C ASN A 36 -5.61 -13.28 -6.28
N VAL A 37 -5.88 -12.04 -5.88
CA VAL A 37 -5.23 -10.85 -6.44
C VAL A 37 -4.83 -9.89 -5.32
N PHE A 38 -3.53 -9.61 -5.22
CA PHE A 38 -2.95 -8.64 -4.28
C PHE A 38 -3.59 -7.25 -4.35
N PHE A 39 -3.80 -6.59 -3.21
CA PHE A 39 -4.04 -5.13 -3.21
C PHE A 39 -3.30 -4.37 -2.12
N LEU A 40 -2.95 -4.99 -0.99
CA LEU A 40 -2.26 -4.29 0.08
C LEU A 40 -1.35 -5.24 0.85
N SER A 41 -0.21 -4.76 1.31
CA SER A 41 0.58 -5.45 2.34
C SER A 41 0.98 -4.49 3.45
N ILE A 42 1.17 -5.07 4.62
CA ILE A 42 1.78 -4.43 5.77
C ILE A 42 2.97 -5.29 6.18
N LEU A 43 4.19 -4.75 6.06
CA LEU A 43 5.40 -5.44 6.50
C LEU A 43 6.02 -4.74 7.70
N GLU A 44 6.38 -5.51 8.72
CA GLU A 44 7.02 -5.05 9.96
C GLU A 44 8.53 -5.29 9.95
N PHE A 45 9.02 -6.08 9.01
CA PHE A 45 10.43 -6.41 8.86
C PHE A 45 10.89 -6.13 7.44
N ASP A 46 12.15 -5.73 7.30
CA ASP A 46 12.79 -5.65 5.99
C ASP A 46 12.97 -7.07 5.44
N THR A 47 12.90 -7.22 4.12
CA THR A 47 13.17 -8.50 3.46
C THR A 47 14.60 -8.54 2.93
N GLU A 48 15.12 -9.72 2.60
CA GLU A 48 16.46 -9.87 2.00
C GLU A 48 16.67 -8.96 0.78
N ASP A 49 15.63 -8.79 -0.04
CA ASP A 49 15.66 -7.99 -1.28
C ASP A 49 15.21 -6.53 -1.10
N ASP A 50 14.80 -6.13 0.11
CA ASP A 50 14.25 -4.78 0.36
C ASP A 50 14.48 -4.33 1.80
N THR A 51 15.57 -3.57 1.96
CA THR A 51 16.02 -3.02 3.25
C THR A 51 15.95 -1.49 3.29
N PHE A 52 15.37 -0.85 2.28
CA PHE A 52 15.40 0.61 2.12
C PHE A 52 14.52 1.34 3.15
N SER A 53 13.56 0.63 3.74
CA SER A 53 12.56 1.20 4.64
C SER A 53 12.99 1.16 6.12
N SER A 54 14.07 0.44 6.45
CA SER A 54 14.60 0.29 7.81
C SER A 54 13.51 -0.15 8.80
N LEU A 55 12.78 -1.21 8.48
CA LEU A 55 11.56 -1.64 9.19
C LEU A 55 11.83 -2.38 10.49
N ASN A 56 13.02 -2.94 10.67
CA ASN A 56 13.43 -3.74 11.85
C ASN A 56 13.55 -2.90 13.14
N GLN A 57 12.51 -2.15 13.50
CA GLN A 57 12.39 -1.26 14.65
C GLN A 57 10.99 -1.42 15.26
N PRO A 58 10.86 -1.30 16.59
CA PRO A 58 9.55 -1.35 17.24
C PRO A 58 8.57 -0.33 16.65
N ASP A 59 7.32 -0.75 16.49
CA ASP A 59 6.20 0.08 16.02
C ASP A 59 6.42 0.73 14.63
N LYS A 60 7.34 0.18 13.82
CA LYS A 60 7.57 0.60 12.46
C LYS A 60 7.12 -0.48 11.50
N TYR A 61 6.24 -0.09 10.59
CA TYR A 61 5.77 -0.94 9.51
C TYR A 61 5.66 -0.12 8.23
N ARG A 62 5.62 -0.82 7.10
CA ARG A 62 5.34 -0.26 5.79
C ARG A 62 4.00 -0.75 5.29
N LEU A 63 3.14 0.17 4.92
CA LEU A 63 2.01 -0.10 4.05
C LEU A 63 2.48 -0.01 2.60
N SER A 64 2.20 -1.04 1.80
CA SER A 64 2.43 -1.06 0.36
C SER A 64 1.15 -1.39 -0.38
N LEU A 65 0.90 -0.76 -1.53
CA LEU A 65 -0.25 -1.07 -2.39
C LEU A 65 0.11 -0.88 -3.86
N CYS A 66 -0.63 -1.55 -4.74
CA CYS A 66 -0.44 -1.48 -6.20
C CYS A 66 -1.59 -0.71 -6.84
N LEU A 67 -1.27 0.37 -7.56
CA LEU A 67 -2.27 1.18 -8.27
C LEU A 67 -2.38 0.79 -9.74
N SER A 68 -3.42 1.27 -10.43
CA SER A 68 -3.39 1.27 -11.89
C SER A 68 -2.30 2.24 -12.37
N LYS A 69 -1.77 2.00 -13.58
CA LYS A 69 -0.79 2.90 -14.21
C LYS A 69 -1.28 4.36 -14.25
N GLU A 70 -2.56 4.56 -14.51
CA GLU A 70 -3.18 5.89 -14.56
C GLU A 70 -3.14 6.60 -13.20
N GLU A 71 -3.64 5.94 -12.15
CA GLU A 71 -3.68 6.53 -10.81
C GLU A 71 -2.29 6.74 -10.23
N TYR A 72 -1.36 5.82 -10.48
CA TYR A 72 0.04 5.97 -10.11
C TYR A 72 0.68 7.20 -10.78
N ASN A 73 0.50 7.34 -12.09
CA ASN A 73 1.05 8.49 -12.82
C ASN A 73 0.42 9.80 -12.35
N LYS A 74 -0.89 9.83 -12.09
CA LYS A 74 -1.58 11.00 -11.56
C LYS A 74 -1.02 11.40 -10.20
N LEU A 75 -0.85 10.43 -9.29
CA LEU A 75 -0.31 10.62 -7.94
C LEU A 75 1.09 11.25 -7.94
N PHE A 76 1.96 10.90 -8.89
CA PHE A 76 3.33 11.43 -8.96
C PHE A 76 3.53 12.47 -10.07
N SER A 77 2.45 13.00 -10.64
CA SER A 77 2.50 14.07 -11.63
C SER A 77 2.45 15.46 -10.98
N ARG A 78 2.61 16.50 -11.81
CA ARG A 78 2.34 17.90 -11.43
C ARG A 78 0.87 18.15 -11.07
N GLN A 79 -0.03 17.24 -11.43
CA GLN A 79 -1.46 17.30 -11.14
C GLN A 79 -1.82 16.43 -9.92
N CYS A 80 -0.85 16.06 -9.08
CA CYS A 80 -1.11 15.35 -7.84
C CYS A 80 -2.19 16.10 -7.05
N PRO A 81 -3.30 15.45 -6.67
CA PRO A 81 -4.39 16.10 -5.96
C PRO A 81 -4.06 16.33 -4.48
N TYR A 82 -2.94 15.81 -3.99
CA TYR A 82 -2.52 15.85 -2.60
C TYR A 82 -1.42 16.87 -2.37
N ASP A 83 -1.34 17.38 -1.14
CA ASP A 83 -0.29 18.30 -0.70
C ASP A 83 1.09 17.62 -0.81
N ALA A 84 2.07 18.36 -1.34
CA ALA A 84 3.45 17.90 -1.52
C ALA A 84 4.12 17.46 -0.21
N LYS A 85 3.63 17.89 0.95
CA LYS A 85 4.13 17.40 2.25
C LYS A 85 3.78 15.93 2.53
N TYR A 86 2.76 15.38 1.87
CA TYR A 86 2.33 13.98 2.03
C TYR A 86 2.81 13.07 0.91
N VAL A 87 3.29 13.63 -0.21
CA VAL A 87 3.67 12.85 -1.40
C VAL A 87 5.07 13.23 -1.87
N CYS A 88 5.96 12.25 -1.94
CA CYS A 88 7.30 12.41 -2.51
C CYS A 88 7.42 11.57 -3.79
N SER A 89 7.85 12.19 -4.90
CA SER A 89 8.04 11.52 -6.20
C SER A 89 9.49 11.33 -6.61
N LYS A 90 10.44 12.09 -6.03
CA LYS A 90 11.88 12.05 -6.40
C LYS A 90 12.76 12.30 -5.18
N GLY A 91 13.89 11.60 -5.11
CA GLY A 91 14.87 11.76 -4.02
C GLY A 91 14.30 11.44 -2.64
N CYS A 92 13.35 10.50 -2.58
CA CYS A 92 12.62 10.20 -1.35
C CYS A 92 13.52 9.47 -0.35
N ASP A 93 13.40 9.86 0.91
CA ASP A 93 13.84 9.04 2.02
C ASP A 93 12.82 7.91 2.22
N PHE A 94 13.20 6.70 1.82
CA PHE A 94 12.31 5.52 1.86
C PHE A 94 11.98 5.06 3.29
N ALA A 95 12.65 5.59 4.32
CA ALA A 95 12.35 5.35 5.72
C ALA A 95 11.45 6.42 6.36
N ALA A 96 11.14 7.51 5.65
CA ALA A 96 10.36 8.63 6.17
C ALA A 96 8.90 8.24 6.46
N LYS A 97 8.44 8.56 7.67
CA LYS A 97 7.07 8.28 8.12
C LYS A 97 6.07 9.27 7.52
N ASN A 98 4.83 8.83 7.35
CA ASN A 98 3.70 9.67 6.91
C ASN A 98 3.91 10.33 5.53
N ILE A 99 4.70 9.71 4.66
CA ILE A 99 4.91 10.16 3.29
C ILE A 99 4.56 9.01 2.35
N ILE A 100 3.75 9.30 1.35
CA ILE A 100 3.42 8.40 0.25
C ILE A 100 4.48 8.59 -0.84
N MET A 101 5.08 7.49 -1.26
CA MET A 101 6.17 7.52 -2.23
C MET A 101 6.16 6.27 -3.11
N PRO A 102 6.83 6.28 -4.27
CA PRO A 102 7.10 5.06 -5.03
C PRO A 102 7.74 3.99 -4.15
N HIS A 103 7.37 2.73 -4.36
CA HIS A 103 8.06 1.63 -3.69
C HIS A 103 9.52 1.56 -4.16
N PRO A 104 10.52 1.40 -3.25
CA PRO A 104 11.94 1.48 -3.61
C PRO A 104 12.35 0.47 -4.67
N VAL A 105 11.80 -0.75 -4.59
CA VAL A 105 12.09 -1.84 -5.54
C VAL A 105 11.05 -1.98 -6.66
N LYS A 106 9.75 -1.78 -6.36
CA LYS A 106 8.61 -2.14 -7.25
C LYS A 106 7.93 -0.94 -7.90
N ALA A 107 8.57 0.23 -7.94
CA ALA A 107 8.01 1.44 -8.56
C ALA A 107 7.59 1.24 -10.04
N ASN A 108 8.36 0.45 -10.79
CA ASN A 108 8.06 0.14 -12.20
C ASN A 108 6.79 -0.70 -12.39
N GLU A 109 6.32 -1.35 -11.32
CA GLU A 109 5.09 -2.13 -11.27
C GLU A 109 3.94 -1.33 -10.62
N PHE A 110 4.10 -0.01 -10.49
CA PHE A 110 3.10 0.92 -9.94
C PHE A 110 2.77 0.71 -8.45
N TYR A 111 3.74 0.18 -7.70
CA TYR A 111 3.63 0.07 -6.25
C TYR A 111 4.04 1.36 -5.57
N ILE A 112 3.26 1.74 -4.56
CA ILE A 112 3.60 2.82 -3.63
C ILE A 112 3.84 2.24 -2.25
N GLN A 113 4.47 3.04 -1.39
CA GLN A 113 4.61 2.76 0.02
C GLN A 113 4.31 3.97 0.89
N CYS A 114 3.96 3.71 2.15
CA CYS A 114 3.93 4.69 3.24
C CYS A 114 4.41 4.03 4.54
N ILE A 115 5.39 4.65 5.20
CA ILE A 115 5.93 4.12 6.45
C ILE A 115 5.09 4.60 7.63
N SER A 116 4.53 3.65 8.37
CA SER A 116 3.85 3.83 9.66
C SER A 116 2.86 5.01 9.68
N PRO A 117 1.89 5.04 8.75
CA PRO A 117 0.98 6.16 8.61
C PRO A 117 0.25 6.49 9.91
N ASP A 118 0.16 7.79 10.19
CA ASP A 118 -0.70 8.32 11.22
C ASP A 118 -2.17 8.33 10.76
N LYS A 119 -3.05 8.67 11.69
CA LYS A 119 -4.48 8.72 11.42
C LYS A 119 -4.83 9.82 10.40
N GLU A 120 -4.07 10.91 10.36
CA GLU A 120 -4.38 12.04 9.48
C GLU A 120 -4.16 11.66 8.02
N ILE A 121 -2.98 11.13 7.66
CA ILE A 121 -2.71 10.69 6.29
C ILE A 121 -3.58 9.50 5.90
N PHE A 122 -3.91 8.64 6.87
CA PHE A 122 -4.79 7.51 6.64
C PHE A 122 -6.19 7.97 6.19
N GLU A 123 -6.80 8.85 6.96
CA GLU A 123 -8.15 9.37 6.69
C GLU A 123 -8.21 10.25 5.44
N LYS A 124 -7.19 11.11 5.23
CA LYS A 124 -7.20 12.08 4.13
C LYS A 124 -6.84 11.49 2.78
N ILE A 125 -6.00 10.45 2.75
CA ILE A 125 -5.37 9.99 1.50
C ILE A 125 -5.41 8.47 1.36
N LEU A 126 -4.91 7.72 2.34
CA LEU A 126 -4.72 6.28 2.15
C LEU A 126 -6.03 5.52 1.96
N LYS A 127 -7.14 5.90 2.60
CA LYS A 127 -8.44 5.26 2.36
C LYS A 127 -8.82 5.29 0.87
N GLU A 128 -8.59 6.41 0.18
CA GLU A 128 -8.84 6.53 -1.26
C GLU A 128 -7.90 5.61 -2.06
N LEU A 129 -6.60 5.66 -1.78
CA LEU A 129 -5.60 4.85 -2.48
C LEU A 129 -5.80 3.35 -2.28
N ILE A 130 -6.19 2.92 -1.07
CA ILE A 130 -6.56 1.54 -0.75
C ILE A 130 -7.79 1.14 -1.58
N SER A 131 -8.82 1.99 -1.65
CA SER A 131 -10.00 1.72 -2.47
C SER A 131 -9.65 1.57 -3.95
N LEU A 132 -8.75 2.41 -4.47
CA LEU A 132 -8.26 2.31 -5.86
C LEU A 132 -7.50 1.00 -6.10
N SER A 133 -6.63 0.61 -5.16
CA SER A 133 -5.89 -0.65 -5.25
C SER A 133 -6.80 -1.88 -5.19
N TYR A 134 -7.79 -1.86 -4.30
CA TYR A 134 -8.80 -2.92 -4.20
C TYR A 134 -9.63 -3.02 -5.50
N LYS A 135 -10.07 -1.88 -6.05
CA LYS A 135 -10.79 -1.85 -7.34
C LYS A 135 -9.93 -2.43 -8.48
N ARG A 136 -8.64 -2.10 -8.52
CA ARG A 136 -7.68 -2.67 -9.47
C ARG A 136 -7.59 -4.19 -9.33
N ALA A 137 -7.45 -4.69 -8.10
CA ALA A 137 -7.38 -6.14 -7.84
C ALA A 137 -8.66 -6.87 -8.27
N ARG A 138 -9.84 -6.30 -7.95
CA ARG A 138 -11.13 -6.83 -8.40
C ARG A 138 -11.25 -6.83 -9.94
N GLN A 139 -10.79 -5.78 -10.61
CA GLN A 139 -10.83 -5.73 -12.08
C GLN A 139 -9.91 -6.77 -12.70
N GLU A 140 -8.72 -6.98 -12.13
CA GLU A 140 -7.81 -8.02 -12.56
C GLU A 140 -8.39 -9.42 -12.34
N TYR A 141 -9.07 -9.66 -11.21
CA TYR A 141 -9.85 -10.89 -11.00
C TYR A 141 -10.87 -11.11 -12.12
N LEU A 142 -11.66 -10.09 -12.47
CA LEU A 142 -12.68 -10.18 -13.52
C LEU A 142 -12.07 -10.49 -14.90
N ASN A 143 -10.84 -10.07 -15.16
CA ASN A 143 -10.14 -10.36 -16.41
C ASN A 143 -9.56 -11.79 -16.46
N ARG A 144 -9.42 -12.46 -15.31
CA ARG A 144 -8.89 -13.83 -15.18
C ARG A 144 -9.98 -14.91 -15.12
N ARG A 145 -11.22 -14.51 -14.84
CA ARG A 145 -12.40 -15.38 -14.81
C ARG A 145 -12.92 -15.65 -16.21
#